data_AF-A0A7J2S1X4-F1
#
_entry.id   AF-A0A7J2S1X4-F1
#
_cell.length_a   1.000
_cell.length_b   1.000
_cell.length_c   1.000
_cell.angle_alpha   90.00
_cell.angle_beta   90.00
_cell.angle_gamma   90.00
#
_symmetry.space_group_name_H-M   'P 1'
#
loop_
_entity.id
_entity.type
_entity.pdbx_description
1 polymer ?
#
loop_
_entity_poly.entity_id
_entity_poly.type
_entity_poly.pdbx_seq_one_letter_code
_entity_poly.pdbx_strand_id
1 'polypeptide(L)'
;KEIAEGKHDLRSAINDLQAIAEGKSRITINDVVTGLRDRKESIFNLLSLIFRGEDMEDVFKASYNLDETPEALIHWIDENLPRQFSEDALARGMSYLSKSDRFLGMVKRRQNYRFWRYASFLMICGVIQAISGAIDHDRRFVRYQPPSYFRKISQTRGKRRLMIELGLKIAKATKTDEEYGRLRLIPLLREIFRDMDRAAAITAEFELTQDEVSLILGEKGKKRAKEIVKLAASIREERKMEEEEGVMEGAGVITTSSDRVEAQSERSERGGGQKTLFEFG
;
A
#
# COMPACT_ATOMS: atom_id res chain seq x y z
N LYS A 1 4.10 -39.09 -16.44
CA LYS A 1 4.04 -38.83 -14.97
C LYS A 1 4.89 -37.61 -14.60
N GLU A 2 6.12 -37.51 -15.07
CA GLU A 2 7.04 -36.40 -14.76
C GLU A 2 6.53 -34.98 -15.13
N ILE A 3 5.77 -34.82 -16.22
CA ILE A 3 5.23 -33.51 -16.64
C ILE A 3 4.17 -32.94 -15.64
N ALA A 4 3.51 -33.81 -14.88
CA ALA A 4 2.41 -33.45 -13.98
C ALA A 4 2.86 -33.08 -12.56
N GLU A 5 4.05 -33.49 -12.12
CA GLU A 5 4.51 -33.32 -10.73
C GLU A 5 4.89 -31.86 -10.39
N GLY A 6 5.14 -31.02 -11.38
CA GLY A 6 5.54 -29.62 -11.19
C GLY A 6 4.46 -28.57 -11.41
N LYS A 7 3.21 -28.96 -11.73
CA LYS A 7 2.20 -28.00 -12.22
C LYS A 7 0.86 -28.14 -11.50
N HIS A 8 0.48 -27.09 -10.79
CA HIS A 8 -0.82 -27.00 -10.11
C HIS A 8 -2.00 -26.75 -11.08
N ASP A 9 -1.75 -26.58 -12.39
CA ASP A 9 -2.78 -26.33 -13.40
C ASP A 9 -2.57 -27.19 -14.66
N LEU A 10 -3.65 -27.86 -15.08
CA LEU A 10 -3.72 -28.77 -16.22
C LEU A 10 -3.45 -28.05 -17.56
N ARG A 11 -3.83 -26.77 -17.66
CA ARG A 11 -3.64 -25.97 -18.88
C ARG A 11 -2.16 -25.76 -19.19
N SER A 12 -1.35 -25.48 -18.18
CA SER A 12 0.11 -25.33 -18.31
C SER A 12 0.80 -26.66 -18.62
N ALA A 13 0.24 -27.79 -18.21
CA ALA A 13 0.77 -29.10 -18.56
C ALA A 13 0.54 -29.42 -20.05
N ILE A 14 -0.65 -29.10 -20.58
CA ILE A 14 -1.00 -29.31 -21.99
C ILE A 14 -0.15 -28.43 -22.91
N ASN A 15 0.00 -27.14 -22.59
CA ASN A 15 0.79 -26.21 -23.42
C ASN A 15 2.25 -26.64 -23.58
N ASP A 16 2.89 -27.06 -22.48
CA ASP A 16 4.29 -27.48 -22.54
C ASP A 16 4.42 -28.83 -23.29
N LEU A 17 3.45 -29.74 -23.15
CA LEU A 17 3.44 -30.96 -23.96
C LEU A 17 3.28 -30.64 -25.44
N GLN A 18 2.40 -29.70 -25.79
CA GLN A 18 2.21 -29.26 -27.17
C GLN A 18 3.49 -28.62 -27.73
N ALA A 19 4.19 -27.80 -26.95
CA ALA A 19 5.48 -27.23 -27.35
C ALA A 19 6.57 -28.29 -27.57
N ILE A 20 6.62 -29.33 -26.72
CA ILE A 20 7.56 -30.46 -26.88
C ILE A 20 7.19 -31.33 -28.10
N ALA A 21 5.89 -31.45 -28.41
CA ALA A 21 5.36 -32.23 -29.52
C ALA A 21 5.45 -31.49 -30.87
N GLU A 22 5.60 -30.17 -30.86
CA GLU A 22 5.61 -29.35 -32.07
C GLU A 22 6.81 -29.72 -32.96
N GLY A 23 6.52 -30.18 -34.18
CA GLY A 23 7.54 -30.63 -35.14
C GLY A 23 8.06 -32.06 -34.95
N LYS A 24 7.53 -32.86 -34.01
CA LYS A 24 7.93 -34.25 -33.77
C LYS A 24 6.78 -35.23 -33.97
N SER A 25 7.03 -36.34 -34.66
CA SER A 25 6.05 -37.43 -34.86
C SER A 25 6.02 -38.46 -33.73
N ARG A 26 7.07 -38.50 -32.88
CA ARG A 26 7.16 -39.32 -31.67
C ARG A 26 7.93 -38.55 -30.59
N ILE A 27 7.47 -38.67 -29.34
CA ILE A 27 8.06 -38.03 -28.16
C ILE A 27 8.76 -39.12 -27.35
N THR A 28 10.04 -38.93 -27.04
CA THR A 28 10.81 -39.82 -26.17
C THR A 28 11.02 -39.20 -24.78
N ILE A 29 11.39 -40.01 -23.78
CA ILE A 29 11.63 -39.53 -22.40
C ILE A 29 12.72 -38.44 -22.36
N ASN A 30 13.74 -38.54 -23.23
CA ASN A 30 14.80 -37.54 -23.33
C ASN A 30 14.30 -36.17 -23.85
N ASP A 31 13.24 -36.15 -24.66
CA ASP A 31 12.60 -34.91 -25.13
C ASP A 31 11.83 -34.20 -24.00
N VAL A 32 11.37 -34.96 -23.01
CA VAL A 32 10.70 -34.42 -21.81
C VAL A 32 11.73 -33.80 -20.87
N VAL A 33 12.90 -34.42 -20.71
CA VAL A 33 13.98 -33.90 -19.84
C VAL A 33 14.59 -32.61 -20.39
N THR A 34 14.71 -32.48 -21.71
CA THR A 34 15.17 -31.22 -22.37
C THR A 34 14.08 -30.15 -22.42
N GLY A 35 12.80 -30.54 -22.35
CA GLY A 35 11.65 -29.64 -22.23
C GLY A 35 11.31 -29.22 -20.80
N LEU A 36 11.99 -29.77 -19.78
CA LEU A 36 11.96 -29.21 -18.44
C LEU A 36 12.63 -27.84 -18.53
N ARG A 37 11.81 -26.78 -18.47
CA ARG A 37 12.27 -25.39 -18.33
C ARG A 37 13.42 -25.33 -17.33
N ASP A 38 14.37 -24.41 -17.56
CA ASP A 38 15.40 -24.03 -16.59
C ASP A 38 14.82 -24.16 -15.18
N ARG A 39 15.35 -25.13 -14.42
CA ARG A 39 14.90 -25.33 -13.05
C ARG A 39 15.33 -24.09 -12.29
N LYS A 40 14.38 -23.18 -12.13
CA LYS A 40 14.54 -21.95 -11.38
C LYS A 40 15.20 -22.28 -10.05
N GLU A 41 16.31 -21.60 -9.77
CA GLU A 41 17.01 -21.70 -8.50
C GLU A 41 16.01 -21.45 -7.38
N SER A 42 15.97 -22.34 -6.38
CA SER A 42 15.12 -22.10 -5.21
C SER A 42 15.70 -20.93 -4.43
N ILE A 43 14.86 -19.99 -3.99
CA ILE A 43 15.32 -18.91 -3.12
C ILE A 43 16.01 -19.42 -1.86
N PHE A 44 15.60 -20.58 -1.35
CA PHE A 44 16.24 -21.22 -0.21
C PHE A 44 17.66 -21.70 -0.51
N ASN A 45 17.92 -22.15 -1.74
CA ASN A 45 19.28 -22.51 -2.16
C ASN A 45 20.13 -21.25 -2.23
N LEU A 46 19.65 -20.19 -2.88
CA LEU A 46 20.38 -18.93 -2.95
C LEU A 46 20.69 -18.37 -1.55
N LEU A 47 19.73 -18.38 -0.62
CA LEU A 47 19.98 -17.99 0.78
C LEU A 47 21.04 -18.86 1.43
N SER A 48 21.04 -20.18 1.16
CA SER A 48 22.09 -21.06 1.65
C SER A 48 23.47 -20.69 1.10
N LEU A 49 23.57 -20.35 -0.18
CA LEU A 49 24.83 -19.94 -0.81
C LEU A 49 25.34 -18.62 -0.21
N ILE A 50 24.44 -17.64 -0.05
CA ILE A 50 24.75 -16.33 0.55
C ILE A 50 25.27 -16.52 1.97
N PHE A 51 24.56 -17.26 2.82
CA PHE A 51 24.90 -17.36 4.23
C PHE A 51 26.02 -18.35 4.56
N ARG A 52 26.33 -19.28 3.65
CA ARG A 52 27.56 -20.07 3.72
C ARG A 52 28.79 -19.27 3.32
N GLY A 53 28.60 -18.12 2.64
CA GLY A 53 29.68 -17.29 2.15
C GLY A 53 30.45 -17.95 1.00
N GLU A 54 29.73 -18.60 0.09
CA GLU A 54 30.33 -19.14 -1.14
C GLU A 54 30.84 -18.00 -2.05
N ASP A 55 31.46 -18.37 -3.17
CA ASP A 55 32.07 -17.42 -4.10
C ASP A 55 31.08 -16.33 -4.54
N MET A 56 31.43 -15.07 -4.30
CA MET A 56 30.52 -13.94 -4.53
C MET A 56 30.06 -13.84 -5.98
N GLU A 57 30.92 -14.19 -6.95
CA GLU A 57 30.58 -14.11 -8.37
C GLU A 57 29.56 -15.18 -8.74
N ASP A 58 29.74 -16.40 -8.26
CA ASP A 58 28.83 -17.51 -8.53
C ASP A 58 27.47 -17.30 -7.86
N VAL A 59 27.44 -16.86 -6.60
CA VAL A 59 26.17 -16.55 -5.91
C VAL A 59 25.45 -15.39 -6.59
N PHE A 60 26.19 -14.36 -7.03
CA PHE A 60 25.59 -13.26 -7.77
C PHE A 60 25.03 -13.70 -9.12
N LYS A 61 25.72 -14.59 -9.85
CA LYS A 61 25.20 -15.17 -11.10
C LYS A 61 23.96 -16.03 -10.85
N ALA A 62 23.95 -16.84 -9.80
CA ALA A 62 22.81 -17.67 -9.42
C ALA A 62 21.55 -16.84 -9.17
N SER A 63 21.70 -15.61 -8.68
CA SER A 63 20.56 -14.70 -8.46
C SER A 63 19.80 -14.30 -9.75
N TYR A 64 20.42 -14.40 -10.92
CA TYR A 64 19.74 -14.13 -12.19
C TYR A 64 18.76 -15.23 -12.60
N ASN A 65 18.94 -16.45 -12.09
CA ASN A 65 18.09 -17.60 -12.38
C ASN A 65 16.94 -17.76 -11.37
N LEU A 66 16.79 -16.80 -10.46
CA LEU A 66 15.79 -16.76 -9.42
C LEU A 66 14.45 -16.22 -9.95
N ASP A 67 13.34 -16.81 -9.51
CA ASP A 67 11.98 -16.34 -9.88
C ASP A 67 11.48 -15.14 -9.05
N GLU A 68 12.34 -14.60 -8.19
CA GLU A 68 12.02 -13.55 -7.25
C GLU A 68 12.70 -12.26 -7.68
N THR A 69 11.96 -11.16 -7.57
CA THR A 69 12.51 -9.84 -7.89
C THR A 69 13.53 -9.41 -6.83
N PRO A 70 14.48 -8.54 -7.17
CA PRO A 70 15.39 -7.93 -6.18
C PRO A 70 14.65 -7.22 -5.04
N GLU A 71 13.45 -6.69 -5.32
CA GLU A 71 12.58 -6.09 -4.30
C GLU A 71 12.02 -7.11 -3.31
N ALA A 72 11.80 -8.35 -3.73
CA ALA A 72 11.41 -9.43 -2.84
C ALA A 72 12.64 -10.01 -2.12
N LEU A 73 13.75 -10.21 -2.85
CA LEU A 73 14.97 -10.83 -2.33
C LEU A 73 15.53 -10.10 -1.10
N ILE A 74 15.52 -8.76 -1.08
CA ILE A 74 15.99 -7.99 0.08
C ILE A 74 15.25 -8.38 1.38
N HIS A 75 13.94 -8.64 1.30
CA HIS A 75 13.12 -9.04 2.45
C HIS A 75 13.37 -10.49 2.87
N TRP A 76 13.76 -11.36 1.93
CA TRP A 76 14.20 -12.72 2.24
C TRP A 76 15.51 -12.73 3.01
N ILE A 77 16.47 -11.88 2.63
CA ILE A 77 17.74 -11.76 3.33
C ILE A 77 17.51 -11.12 4.71
N ASP A 78 16.75 -10.02 4.80
CA ASP A 78 16.43 -9.31 6.04
C ASP A 78 15.78 -10.20 7.12
N GLU A 79 14.81 -11.05 6.75
CA GLU A 79 14.13 -11.94 7.70
C GLU A 79 15.05 -13.05 8.24
N ASN A 80 16.06 -13.46 7.47
CA ASN A 80 16.92 -14.60 7.80
C ASN A 80 18.30 -14.22 8.34
N LEU A 81 18.79 -13.01 8.05
CA LEU A 81 20.07 -12.51 8.56
C LEU A 81 20.18 -12.55 10.10
N PRO A 82 19.21 -12.02 10.89
CA PRO A 82 19.27 -12.09 12.36
C PRO A 82 19.04 -13.50 12.92
N ARG A 83 18.58 -14.45 12.10
CA ARG A 83 18.40 -15.85 12.51
C ARG A 83 19.71 -16.63 12.43
N GLN A 84 20.58 -16.24 11.49
CA GLN A 84 21.84 -16.91 11.21
C GLN A 84 23.01 -16.32 11.98
N PHE A 85 23.09 -15.00 12.12
CA PHE A 85 24.27 -14.31 12.64
C PHE A 85 24.01 -13.50 13.91
N SER A 86 25.06 -13.39 14.73
CA SER A 86 25.11 -12.58 15.95
C SER A 86 25.58 -11.14 15.66
N GLU A 87 25.53 -10.29 16.70
CA GLU A 87 25.53 -8.82 16.66
C GLU A 87 26.46 -8.15 15.64
N ASP A 88 27.74 -8.50 15.60
CA ASP A 88 28.73 -7.83 14.74
C ASP A 88 28.49 -8.07 13.24
N ALA A 89 28.25 -9.32 12.85
CA ALA A 89 28.00 -9.68 11.46
C ALA A 89 26.61 -9.21 11.02
N LEU A 90 25.63 -9.25 11.93
CA LEU A 90 24.30 -8.70 11.72
C LEU A 90 24.37 -7.19 11.43
N ALA A 91 25.09 -6.42 12.23
CA ALA A 91 25.22 -4.97 12.05
C ALA A 91 25.84 -4.62 10.69
N ARG A 92 26.91 -5.32 10.30
CA ARG A 92 27.53 -5.13 8.97
C ARG A 92 26.59 -5.54 7.84
N GLY A 93 25.92 -6.69 7.93
CA GLY A 93 24.99 -7.16 6.92
C GLY A 93 23.80 -6.21 6.73
N MET A 94 23.22 -5.73 7.83
CA MET A 94 22.14 -4.74 7.80
C MET A 94 22.59 -3.41 7.19
N SER A 95 23.83 -2.99 7.40
CA SER A 95 24.40 -1.80 6.76
C SER A 95 24.46 -1.94 5.23
N TYR A 96 24.83 -3.12 4.71
CA TYR A 96 24.79 -3.38 3.27
C TYR A 96 23.36 -3.47 2.72
N LEU A 97 22.44 -4.11 3.45
CA LEU A 97 21.02 -4.14 3.08
C LEU A 97 20.42 -2.74 3.02
N SER A 98 20.73 -1.88 3.99
CA SER A 98 20.29 -0.48 3.99
C SER A 98 20.80 0.29 2.77
N LYS A 99 22.06 0.09 2.37
CA LYS A 99 22.61 0.68 1.13
C LYS A 99 21.90 0.15 -0.12
N SER A 100 21.58 -1.15 -0.15
CA SER A 100 20.82 -1.77 -1.23
C SER A 100 19.40 -1.19 -1.36
N ASP A 101 18.70 -0.99 -0.23
CA ASP A 101 17.35 -0.41 -0.22
C ASP A 101 17.31 1.00 -0.84
N ARG A 102 18.37 1.79 -0.68
CA ARG A 102 18.48 3.10 -1.36
C ARG A 102 18.42 2.98 -2.88
N PHE A 103 19.02 1.94 -3.46
CA PHE A 103 18.93 1.67 -4.90
C PHE A 103 17.54 1.20 -5.30
N LEU A 104 16.88 0.35 -4.50
CA LEU A 104 15.49 -0.05 -4.73
C LEU A 104 14.54 1.15 -4.66
N GLY A 105 14.75 2.07 -3.72
CA GLY A 105 14.00 3.33 -3.65
C GLY A 105 14.21 4.23 -4.88
N MET A 106 15.42 4.21 -5.48
CA MET A 106 15.66 4.89 -6.75
C MET A 106 14.94 4.23 -7.93
N VAL A 107 14.83 2.90 -7.95
CA VAL A 107 14.02 2.18 -8.95
C VAL A 107 12.57 2.62 -8.85
N LYS A 108 11.98 2.59 -7.65
CA LYS A 108 10.57 3.00 -7.45
C LYS A 108 10.31 4.44 -7.89
N ARG A 109 11.22 5.36 -7.58
CA ARG A 109 11.08 6.78 -7.93
C ARG A 109 11.33 7.09 -9.41
N ARG A 110 12.35 6.47 -10.03
CA ARG A 110 12.81 6.80 -11.39
C ARG A 110 12.38 5.80 -12.46
N GLN A 111 11.78 4.67 -12.06
CA GLN A 111 11.44 3.54 -12.94
C GLN A 111 12.63 3.02 -13.76
N ASN A 112 13.85 3.21 -13.24
CA ASN A 112 15.08 2.75 -13.89
C ASN A 112 15.54 1.43 -13.28
N TYR A 113 15.15 0.33 -13.89
CA TYR A 113 15.46 -1.04 -13.45
C TYR A 113 16.94 -1.41 -13.55
N ARG A 114 17.80 -0.58 -14.16
CA ARG A 114 19.27 -0.82 -14.15
C ARG A 114 19.84 -0.78 -12.74
N PHE A 115 19.19 -0.07 -11.81
CA PHE A 115 19.58 -0.02 -10.41
C PHE A 115 19.39 -1.36 -9.68
N TRP A 116 18.59 -2.29 -10.21
CA TRP A 116 18.48 -3.64 -9.65
C TRP A 116 19.82 -4.37 -9.63
N ARG A 117 20.68 -4.21 -10.65
CA ARG A 117 22.01 -4.84 -10.64
C ARG A 117 22.82 -4.40 -9.41
N TYR A 118 22.79 -3.12 -9.08
CA TYR A 118 23.53 -2.56 -7.94
C TYR A 118 22.90 -2.95 -6.60
N ALA A 119 21.56 -2.96 -6.53
CA ALA A 119 20.84 -3.43 -5.35
C ALA A 119 21.15 -4.91 -5.07
N SER A 120 21.01 -5.78 -6.07
CA SER A 120 21.32 -7.21 -5.98
C SER A 120 22.77 -7.45 -5.59
N PHE A 121 23.72 -6.73 -6.20
CA PHE A 121 25.13 -6.86 -5.86
C PHE A 121 25.41 -6.50 -4.39
N LEU A 122 24.85 -5.40 -3.90
CA LEU A 122 25.05 -4.98 -2.50
C LEU A 122 24.36 -5.90 -1.50
N MET A 123 23.15 -6.39 -1.80
CA MET A 123 22.43 -7.28 -0.87
C MET A 123 23.02 -8.69 -0.85
N ILE A 124 23.64 -9.15 -1.95
CA ILE A 124 24.26 -10.49 -2.04
C ILE A 124 25.73 -10.40 -1.59
N CYS A 125 26.57 -9.78 -2.41
CA CYS A 125 28.03 -9.74 -2.19
C CYS A 125 28.38 -8.92 -0.95
N GLY A 126 27.65 -7.84 -0.68
CA GLY A 126 27.85 -7.05 0.54
C GLY A 126 27.52 -7.84 1.81
N VAL A 127 26.48 -8.67 1.78
CA VAL A 127 26.15 -9.54 2.91
C VAL A 127 27.18 -10.66 3.04
N ILE A 128 27.58 -11.33 1.96
CA ILE A 128 28.67 -12.33 1.96
C ILE A 128 29.96 -11.74 2.55
N GLN A 129 30.33 -10.52 2.14
CA GLN A 129 31.50 -9.82 2.66
C GLN A 129 31.35 -9.49 4.16
N ALA A 130 30.17 -9.04 4.59
CA ALA A 130 29.90 -8.71 5.97
C ALA A 130 30.06 -9.91 6.90
N ILE A 131 29.62 -11.08 6.42
CA ILE A 131 29.69 -12.31 7.17
C ILE A 131 31.08 -12.90 7.12
N SER A 132 31.83 -12.88 6.00
CA SER A 132 33.10 -13.61 5.78
C SER A 132 34.10 -13.61 6.95
N GLY A 133 34.17 -12.55 7.78
CA GLY A 133 35.02 -12.51 8.99
C GLY A 133 34.36 -12.93 10.32
N ALA A 134 33.15 -13.49 10.32
CA ALA A 134 32.42 -13.88 11.53
C ALA A 134 32.89 -15.25 12.05
N ILE A 135 33.04 -15.39 13.37
CA ILE A 135 33.48 -16.65 14.00
C ILE A 135 32.34 -17.71 13.99
N ASP A 136 31.09 -17.26 13.83
CA ASP A 136 29.87 -18.07 13.98
C ASP A 136 29.40 -18.79 12.70
N HIS A 137 30.19 -18.80 11.63
CA HIS A 137 29.77 -19.25 10.29
C HIS A 137 29.15 -20.64 10.22
N ASP A 138 29.49 -21.56 11.13
CA ASP A 138 29.54 -22.96 10.72
C ASP A 138 28.84 -23.97 11.63
N ARG A 139 28.00 -23.55 12.60
CA ARG A 139 27.53 -24.50 13.63
C ARG A 139 26.05 -24.54 13.95
N ARG A 140 25.23 -23.60 13.46
CA ARG A 140 23.80 -23.61 13.75
C ARG A 140 23.01 -23.88 12.48
N PHE A 141 22.34 -25.03 12.44
CA PHE A 141 21.29 -25.27 11.45
C PHE A 141 20.14 -24.30 11.71
N VAL A 142 19.88 -23.42 10.74
CA VAL A 142 18.78 -22.46 10.76
C VAL A 142 17.85 -22.78 9.61
N ARG A 143 16.57 -22.96 9.92
CA ARG A 143 15.55 -23.13 8.89
C ARG A 143 15.14 -21.77 8.34
N TYR A 144 15.50 -21.49 7.10
CA TYR A 144 15.09 -20.26 6.42
C TYR A 144 13.57 -20.12 6.36
N GLN A 145 13.09 -18.91 6.62
CA GLN A 145 11.67 -18.57 6.65
C GLN A 145 11.32 -17.59 5.54
N PRO A 146 10.10 -17.66 4.99
CA PRO A 146 9.59 -16.63 4.10
C PRO A 146 9.43 -15.28 4.82
N PRO A 147 9.50 -14.15 4.09
CA PRO A 147 9.44 -12.83 4.69
C PRO A 147 8.11 -12.58 5.40
N SER A 148 8.16 -12.24 6.69
CA SER A 148 6.95 -11.86 7.44
C SER A 148 6.42 -10.48 7.03
N TYR A 149 7.25 -9.68 6.36
CA TYR A 149 6.96 -8.31 5.96
C TYR A 149 5.68 -8.17 5.12
N PHE A 150 5.52 -8.96 4.05
CA PHE A 150 4.35 -8.88 3.17
C PHE A 150 3.06 -9.22 3.92
N ARG A 151 3.12 -10.22 4.80
CA ARG A 151 2.01 -10.57 5.68
C ARG A 151 1.64 -9.42 6.61
N LYS A 152 2.63 -8.79 7.27
CA LYS A 152 2.42 -7.64 8.17
C LYS A 152 1.82 -6.43 7.42
N ILE A 153 2.29 -6.13 6.22
CA ILE A 153 1.73 -5.07 5.38
C ILE A 153 0.28 -5.36 5.00
N SER A 154 -0.02 -6.59 4.61
CA SER A 154 -1.36 -7.01 4.24
C SER A 154 -2.32 -6.90 5.44
N GLN A 155 -1.92 -7.42 6.59
CA GLN A 155 -2.69 -7.35 7.85
C GLN A 155 -3.02 -5.91 8.27
N THR A 156 -2.07 -4.99 8.10
CA THR A 156 -2.25 -3.58 8.49
C THR A 156 -2.92 -2.74 7.42
N ARG A 157 -3.13 -3.25 6.20
CA ARG A 157 -3.66 -2.48 5.06
C ARG A 157 -5.03 -1.87 5.36
N GLY A 158 -5.94 -2.66 5.95
CA GLY A 158 -7.30 -2.19 6.30
C GLY A 158 -7.27 -1.04 7.32
N LYS A 159 -6.52 -1.22 8.41
CA LYS A 159 -6.37 -0.19 9.44
C LYS A 159 -5.71 1.08 8.91
N ARG A 160 -4.68 0.96 8.06
CA ARG A 160 -4.01 2.10 7.44
C ARG A 160 -4.94 2.87 6.51
N ARG A 161 -5.74 2.17 5.69
CA ARG A 161 -6.74 2.80 4.83
C ARG A 161 -7.75 3.60 5.66
N LEU A 162 -8.30 2.99 6.71
CA LEU A 162 -9.24 3.65 7.61
C LEU A 162 -8.63 4.89 8.30
N MET A 163 -7.36 4.82 8.72
CA MET A 163 -6.66 5.97 9.30
C MET A 163 -6.48 7.12 8.31
N ILE A 164 -6.21 6.82 7.04
CA ILE A 164 -6.07 7.83 5.98
C ILE A 164 -7.43 8.45 5.67
N GLU A 165 -8.49 7.64 5.54
CA GLU A 165 -9.86 8.12 5.31
C GLU A 165 -10.32 9.05 6.44
N LEU A 166 -10.08 8.67 7.70
CA LEU A 166 -10.34 9.51 8.87
C LEU A 166 -9.52 10.80 8.83
N GLY A 167 -8.22 10.72 8.53
CA GLY A 167 -7.34 11.88 8.41
C GLY A 167 -7.84 12.88 7.38
N LEU A 168 -8.33 12.40 6.23
CA LEU A 168 -8.89 13.23 5.15
C LEU A 168 -10.18 13.95 5.57
N LYS A 169 -11.08 13.27 6.30
CA LYS A 169 -12.32 13.91 6.82
C LYS A 169 -12.00 15.03 7.80
N ILE A 170 -11.10 14.76 8.74
CA ILE A 170 -10.65 15.76 9.72
C ILE A 170 -9.98 16.93 9.00
N ALA A 171 -9.08 16.65 8.06
CA ALA A 171 -8.40 17.65 7.25
C ALA A 171 -9.39 18.55 6.48
N LYS A 172 -10.43 17.97 5.87
CA LYS A 172 -11.47 18.72 5.14
C LYS A 172 -12.25 19.68 6.05
N ALA A 173 -12.56 19.25 7.27
CA ALA A 173 -13.30 20.05 8.25
C ALA A 173 -12.44 21.14 8.89
N THR A 174 -11.17 20.83 9.19
CA THR A 174 -10.23 21.74 9.88
C THR A 174 -9.39 22.59 8.94
N LYS A 175 -9.49 22.36 7.62
CA LYS A 175 -8.67 23.01 6.57
C LYS A 175 -7.17 22.82 6.77
N THR A 176 -6.76 21.63 7.20
CA THR A 176 -5.35 21.24 7.38
C THR A 176 -4.95 20.11 6.42
N ASP A 177 -3.67 19.73 6.45
CA ASP A 177 -3.18 18.55 5.72
C ASP A 177 -3.67 17.24 6.35
N GLU A 178 -3.77 16.18 5.51
CA GLU A 178 -4.13 14.82 5.94
C GLU A 178 -3.19 14.29 7.01
N GLU A 179 -1.88 14.47 6.79
CA GLU A 179 -0.86 13.97 7.71
C GLU A 179 -0.95 14.68 9.06
N TYR A 180 -1.23 15.98 9.08
CA TYR A 180 -1.44 16.74 10.31
C TYR A 180 -2.69 16.25 11.05
N GLY A 181 -3.80 16.03 10.33
CA GLY A 181 -5.03 15.46 10.88
C GLY A 181 -4.79 14.09 11.52
N ARG A 182 -4.10 13.20 10.79
CA ARG A 182 -3.82 11.83 11.24
C ARG A 182 -2.85 11.78 12.43
N LEU A 183 -1.73 12.50 12.37
CA LEU A 183 -0.67 12.41 13.38
C LEU A 183 -0.91 13.28 14.61
N ARG A 184 -1.60 14.41 14.45
CA ARG A 184 -1.74 15.42 15.52
C ARG A 184 -3.14 15.56 16.07
N LEU A 185 -4.17 15.48 15.22
CA LEU A 185 -5.55 15.70 15.65
C LEU A 185 -6.23 14.43 16.18
N ILE A 186 -5.95 13.24 15.62
CA ILE A 186 -6.52 11.98 16.14
C ILE A 186 -6.23 11.76 17.64
N PRO A 187 -4.99 11.94 18.15
CA PRO A 187 -4.72 11.81 19.58
C PRO A 187 -5.50 12.81 20.44
N LEU A 188 -5.72 14.04 19.95
CA LEU A 188 -6.52 15.06 20.63
C LEU A 188 -8.00 14.67 20.66
N LEU A 189 -8.55 14.23 19.53
CA LEU A 189 -9.94 13.76 19.42
C LEU A 189 -10.23 12.61 20.36
N ARG A 190 -9.25 11.74 20.62
CA ARG A 190 -9.39 10.66 21.59
C ARG A 190 -9.67 11.15 23.01
N GLU A 191 -9.09 12.29 23.39
CA GLU A 191 -9.35 12.91 24.69
C GLU A 191 -10.70 13.60 24.71
N ILE A 192 -11.03 14.34 23.64
CA ILE A 192 -12.32 15.03 23.52
C ILE A 192 -13.49 14.04 23.51
N PHE A 193 -13.31 12.87 22.88
CA PHE A 193 -14.33 11.83 22.76
C PHE A 193 -14.63 11.10 24.09
N ARG A 194 -13.94 11.48 25.19
CA ARG A 194 -14.35 11.10 26.55
C ARG A 194 -15.64 11.75 26.98
N ASP A 195 -15.99 12.89 26.40
CA ASP A 195 -17.31 13.49 26.57
C ASP A 195 -18.21 13.04 25.41
N MET A 196 -19.37 12.47 25.74
CA MET A 196 -20.30 11.89 24.76
C MET A 196 -20.93 12.96 23.87
N ASP A 197 -21.27 14.11 24.42
CA ASP A 197 -22.01 15.15 23.70
C ASP A 197 -21.08 15.84 22.69
N ARG A 198 -19.85 16.14 23.12
CA ARG A 198 -18.81 16.67 22.22
C ARG A 198 -18.44 15.66 21.15
N ALA A 199 -18.36 14.38 21.49
CA ALA A 199 -18.09 13.32 20.51
C ALA A 199 -19.20 13.24 19.45
N ALA A 200 -20.47 13.32 19.84
CA ALA A 200 -21.60 13.28 18.94
C ALA A 200 -21.62 14.50 18.00
N ALA A 201 -21.41 15.71 18.53
CA ALA A 201 -21.35 16.93 17.73
C ALA A 201 -20.21 16.89 16.69
N ILE A 202 -19.02 16.46 17.08
CA ILE A 202 -17.86 16.35 16.17
C ILE A 202 -18.08 15.23 15.15
N THR A 203 -18.65 14.10 15.57
CA THR A 203 -19.00 12.99 14.67
C THR A 203 -20.03 13.43 13.65
N ALA A 204 -21.01 14.24 14.05
CA ALA A 204 -22.01 14.82 13.17
C ALA A 204 -21.35 15.73 12.12
N GLU A 205 -20.49 16.66 12.56
CA GLU A 205 -19.80 17.62 11.71
C GLU A 205 -18.82 16.99 10.71
N PHE A 206 -18.01 16.04 11.16
CA PHE A 206 -16.95 15.43 10.34
C PHE A 206 -17.44 14.25 9.49
N GLU A 207 -18.73 13.93 9.54
CA GLU A 207 -19.31 12.80 8.81
C GLU A 207 -18.61 11.46 9.12
N LEU A 208 -18.25 11.25 10.38
CA LEU A 208 -17.48 10.06 10.78
C LEU A 208 -18.35 8.80 10.76
N THR A 209 -17.73 7.70 10.34
CA THR A 209 -18.34 6.37 10.35
C THR A 209 -18.12 5.67 11.69
N GLN A 210 -18.90 4.63 11.97
CA GLN A 210 -18.76 3.86 13.22
C GLN A 210 -17.37 3.23 13.38
N ASP A 211 -16.75 2.80 12.29
CA ASP A 211 -15.42 2.19 12.31
C ASP A 211 -14.34 3.25 12.61
N GLU A 212 -14.47 4.45 12.05
CA GLU A 212 -13.60 5.59 12.33
C GLU A 212 -13.69 6.05 13.79
N VAL A 213 -14.91 6.18 14.34
CA VAL A 213 -15.11 6.51 15.76
C VAL A 213 -14.53 5.43 16.66
N SER A 214 -14.70 4.15 16.28
CA SER A 214 -14.10 3.02 17.00
C SER A 214 -12.57 3.05 16.95
N LEU A 215 -11.98 3.54 15.86
CA LEU A 215 -10.53 3.70 15.73
C LEU A 215 -9.99 4.77 16.68
N ILE A 216 -10.70 5.90 16.84
CA ILE A 216 -10.35 6.99 17.75
C ILE A 216 -10.43 6.51 19.21
N LEU A 217 -11.53 5.86 19.59
CA LEU A 217 -11.72 5.35 20.96
C LEU A 217 -10.78 4.15 21.27
N GLY A 218 -10.46 3.34 20.27
CA GLY A 218 -9.69 2.11 20.40
C GLY A 218 -10.55 0.87 20.59
N GLU A 219 -9.90 -0.29 20.75
CA GLU A 219 -10.54 -1.62 20.65
C GLU A 219 -11.69 -1.86 21.64
N LYS A 220 -11.67 -1.22 22.81
CA LYS A 220 -12.71 -1.35 23.84
C LYS A 220 -13.92 -0.43 23.61
N GLY A 221 -13.88 0.45 22.59
CA GLY A 221 -14.86 1.51 22.37
C GLY A 221 -16.05 1.18 21.46
N LYS A 222 -16.18 -0.06 20.95
CA LYS A 222 -17.19 -0.37 19.91
C LYS A 222 -18.65 -0.09 20.31
N LYS A 223 -19.02 -0.38 21.55
CA LYS A 223 -20.39 -0.09 22.05
C LYS A 223 -20.64 1.42 22.10
N ARG A 224 -19.69 2.14 22.69
CA ARG A 224 -19.70 3.59 22.81
C ARG A 224 -19.70 4.29 21.45
N ALA A 225 -18.96 3.76 20.47
CA ALA A 225 -18.97 4.28 19.10
C ALA A 225 -20.36 4.19 18.45
N LYS A 226 -21.12 3.11 18.71
CA LYS A 226 -22.50 2.99 18.21
C LYS A 226 -23.43 4.04 18.82
N GLU A 227 -23.30 4.30 20.12
CA GLU A 227 -24.08 5.32 20.82
C GLU A 227 -23.77 6.72 20.29
N ILE A 228 -22.49 7.06 20.13
CA ILE A 228 -22.05 8.36 19.58
C ILE A 228 -22.58 8.56 18.16
N VAL A 229 -22.53 7.54 17.30
CA VAL A 229 -23.04 7.65 15.93
C VAL A 229 -24.57 7.81 15.90
N LYS A 230 -25.31 7.18 16.81
CA LYS A 230 -26.76 7.39 16.93
C LYS A 230 -27.10 8.82 17.34
N LEU A 231 -26.41 9.35 18.36
CA LEU A 231 -26.57 10.74 18.79
C LEU A 231 -26.15 11.72 17.68
N ALA A 232 -25.10 11.40 16.92
CA ALA A 232 -24.70 12.21 15.78
C ALA A 232 -25.75 12.21 14.66
N ALA A 233 -26.45 11.10 14.46
CA ALA A 233 -27.51 11.00 13.46
C ALA A 233 -28.71 11.88 13.82
N SER A 234 -29.17 11.86 15.08
CA SER A 234 -30.25 12.74 15.53
C SER A 234 -29.88 14.22 15.40
N ILE A 235 -28.65 14.61 15.76
CA ILE A 235 -28.16 15.99 15.58
C ILE A 235 -28.17 16.42 14.11
N ARG A 236 -27.85 15.51 13.18
CA ARG A 236 -27.90 15.83 11.74
C ARG A 236 -29.33 15.96 11.21
N GLU A 237 -30.26 15.16 11.73
CA GLU A 237 -31.68 15.26 11.38
C GLU A 237 -32.27 16.58 11.89
N GLU A 238 -31.97 16.96 13.14
CA GLU A 238 -32.38 18.24 13.73
C GLU A 238 -31.86 19.43 12.91
N ARG A 239 -30.57 19.47 12.56
CA ARG A 239 -30.02 20.55 11.73
C ARG A 239 -30.66 20.65 10.34
N LYS A 240 -31.00 19.51 9.73
CA LYS A 240 -31.68 19.51 8.42
C LYS A 240 -33.08 20.10 8.52
N MET A 241 -33.81 19.75 9.58
CA MET A 241 -35.14 20.32 9.83
C MET A 241 -35.05 21.83 10.08
N GLU A 242 -34.07 22.31 10.85
CA GLU A 242 -33.82 23.74 11.08
C GLU A 242 -33.44 24.48 9.79
N GLU A 243 -32.61 23.88 8.93
CA GLU A 243 -32.26 24.46 7.62
C GLU A 243 -33.48 24.52 6.68
N GLU A 244 -34.34 23.49 6.68
CA GLU A 244 -35.57 23.46 5.87
C GLU A 244 -36.62 24.48 6.38
N GLU A 245 -36.78 24.64 7.69
CA GLU A 245 -37.64 25.65 8.29
C GLU A 245 -37.13 27.07 8.05
N GLY A 246 -35.81 27.30 8.19
CA GLY A 246 -35.18 28.60 7.92
C GLY A 246 -35.23 29.01 6.44
N VAL A 247 -35.19 28.05 5.51
CA VAL A 247 -35.40 28.31 4.08
C VAL A 247 -36.86 28.64 3.77
N MET A 248 -37.83 28.04 4.47
CA MET A 248 -39.25 28.41 4.36
C MET A 248 -39.53 29.81 4.91
N GLU A 249 -38.94 30.20 6.04
CA GLU A 249 -39.04 31.58 6.56
C GLU A 249 -38.35 32.60 5.62
N GLY A 250 -37.17 32.26 5.08
CA GLY A 250 -36.46 33.11 4.12
C GLY A 250 -37.20 33.31 2.79
N ALA A 251 -37.93 32.30 2.32
CA ALA A 251 -38.79 32.39 1.14
C ALA A 251 -40.09 33.20 1.40
N GLY A 252 -40.60 33.20 2.64
CA GLY A 252 -41.76 34.00 3.06
C GLY A 252 -41.51 35.51 3.10
N VAL A 253 -40.26 35.93 3.30
CA VAL A 253 -39.88 37.36 3.35
C VAL A 253 -39.73 37.99 1.95
N ILE A 254 -39.48 37.19 0.90
CA ILE A 254 -39.27 37.73 -0.46
C ILE A 254 -40.59 38.08 -1.18
N THR A 255 -41.74 37.58 -0.71
CA THR A 255 -43.03 37.77 -1.42
C THR A 255 -43.82 39.02 -1.03
N THR A 256 -43.36 39.81 -0.03
CA THR A 256 -44.08 41.01 0.44
C THR A 256 -43.52 42.36 -0.05
N SER A 257 -42.56 42.36 -0.97
CA SER A 257 -41.95 43.60 -1.47
C SER A 257 -41.83 43.68 -3.00
N SER A 258 -42.77 43.11 -3.76
CA SER A 258 -42.78 43.20 -5.23
C SER A 258 -43.94 43.97 -5.85
N ASP A 259 -44.78 44.66 -5.05
CA ASP A 259 -45.83 45.54 -5.57
C ASP A 259 -45.51 47.00 -5.23
N ARG A 260 -44.58 47.59 -5.99
CA ARG A 260 -44.46 49.03 -6.32
C ARG A 260 -43.13 49.25 -7.03
N VAL A 261 -43.16 49.25 -8.37
CA VAL A 261 -42.72 50.35 -9.26
C VAL A 261 -42.90 49.84 -10.69
N GLU A 262 -44.09 50.06 -11.25
CA GLU A 262 -44.28 50.17 -12.70
C GLU A 262 -44.51 51.66 -12.99
N ALA A 263 -43.50 52.34 -13.55
CA ALA A 263 -43.65 53.52 -14.40
C ALA A 263 -42.27 54.05 -14.86
N GLN A 264 -42.07 54.05 -16.19
CA GLN A 264 -41.05 54.76 -16.99
C GLN A 264 -39.64 54.15 -16.99
N SER A 265 -38.96 53.92 -18.12
CA SER A 265 -39.12 54.40 -19.49
C SER A 265 -38.47 53.42 -20.49
N GLU A 266 -39.14 53.22 -21.62
CA GLU A 266 -38.56 52.70 -22.86
C GLU A 266 -37.33 53.53 -23.30
N ARG A 267 -36.25 52.85 -23.72
CA ARG A 267 -35.56 52.93 -25.04
C ARG A 267 -34.07 52.59 -24.91
N SER A 268 -33.67 51.47 -25.52
CA SER A 268 -32.42 51.33 -26.27
C SER A 268 -32.25 49.86 -26.70
N GLU A 269 -32.80 49.50 -27.86
CA GLU A 269 -32.31 48.34 -28.62
C GLU A 269 -30.85 48.58 -29.03
N ARG A 270 -29.99 47.59 -28.79
CA ARG A 270 -28.91 47.18 -29.71
C ARG A 270 -28.38 45.82 -29.28
N GLY A 271 -28.56 44.85 -30.17
CA GLY A 271 -28.08 43.48 -29.99
C GLY A 271 -26.56 43.37 -29.98
N GLY A 272 -26.09 42.29 -29.35
CA GLY A 272 -24.70 41.88 -29.34
C GLY A 272 -24.59 40.49 -28.72
N GLY A 273 -24.66 39.46 -29.57
CA GLY A 273 -24.56 38.07 -29.16
C GLY A 273 -23.22 37.74 -28.50
N GLN A 274 -23.27 36.82 -27.54
CA GLN A 274 -22.09 36.19 -26.93
C GLN A 274 -21.16 35.64 -28.01
N LYS A 275 -19.92 36.15 -28.04
CA LYS A 275 -18.82 35.50 -28.75
C LYS A 275 -18.27 34.39 -27.87
N THR A 276 -18.26 33.16 -28.40
CA THR A 276 -17.63 31.98 -27.79
C THR A 276 -16.13 31.93 -28.11
N LEU A 277 -15.43 31.15 -27.29
CA LEU A 277 -13.98 31.01 -27.11
C LEU A 277 -13.23 30.40 -28.32
N PHE A 278 -13.43 30.92 -29.54
CA PHE A 278 -12.75 30.42 -30.75
C PHE A 278 -12.23 31.52 -31.71
N GLU A 279 -12.20 32.79 -31.30
CA GLU A 279 -11.62 33.89 -32.11
C GLU A 279 -10.27 34.42 -31.55
N PHE A 280 -9.35 33.52 -31.19
CA PHE A 280 -7.93 33.87 -31.07
C PHE A 280 -7.09 32.78 -31.73
N GLY A 281 -6.76 33.01 -33.00
CA GLY A 281 -5.76 32.29 -33.79
C GLY A 281 -5.08 33.30 -34.70
#